data_AF-A0A2N7RTK1-F1
#
_entry.id   AF-A0A2N7RTK1-F1
#
_cell.length_a   1.000
_cell.length_b   1.000
_cell.length_c   1.000
_cell.angle_alpha   90.00
_cell.angle_beta   90.00
_cell.angle_gamma   90.00
#
_symmetry.space_group_name_H-M   'P 1'
#
loop_
_entity.id
_entity.type
_entity.pdbx_description
1 polymer ?
#
loop_
_entity_poly.entity_id
_entity_poly.type
_entity_poly.pdbx_seq_one_letter_code
_entity_poly.pdbx_strand_id
1 'polypeptide(L)'
;MNQLSQAARVSPAAVHVPATSGHKTLFSAIATLALLSSAPAMADVISFDNLLPDVYESGQTLNTASYNLQFLADPTTAAGGGVSGVGAILDGRAGASCDIAACPQGGTGNYLAILNDGGVNFSRADHQAFTLAGFDYSFISPVSGLPDQNWGKLQLSGTLLNGQVVSTALDFPGQGSDGNYYFQNASLLGGFSSYVFTGLTFNACIFNDTGACSNSLDFPAFNQGQFALDNINVSAVPEPSTYMLMLAGLGAIGMLSRRRASGKAVANANVQGA
;
A
#
# COMPACT_ATOMS: atom_id res chain seq x y z
N MET A 1 -103.64 17.37 -0.48
CA MET A 1 -103.35 18.00 -1.78
C MET A 1 -102.07 17.37 -2.32
N ASN A 2 -102.14 16.82 -3.54
CA ASN A 2 -101.09 16.25 -4.42
C ASN A 2 -100.31 15.03 -3.88
N GLN A 3 -100.53 13.78 -4.32
CA GLN A 3 -100.37 13.13 -5.66
C GLN A 3 -98.96 13.20 -6.27
N LEU A 4 -98.57 12.05 -6.84
CA LEU A 4 -97.40 11.69 -7.69
C LEU A 4 -96.17 11.13 -6.95
N SER A 5 -95.48 10.05 -7.35
CA SER A 5 -95.66 8.95 -8.30
C SER A 5 -94.49 7.97 -8.06
N GLN A 6 -94.72 6.65 -8.19
CA GLN A 6 -93.69 5.61 -8.18
C GLN A 6 -92.86 5.60 -9.49
N ALA A 7 -91.58 5.23 -9.41
CA ALA A 7 -90.85 4.52 -10.49
C ALA A 7 -89.68 3.70 -9.91
N ALA A 8 -89.39 2.56 -10.55
CA ALA A 8 -88.69 1.40 -10.01
C ALA A 8 -87.16 1.35 -10.25
N ARG A 9 -86.52 0.45 -9.47
CA ARG A 9 -85.20 -0.22 -9.58
C ARG A 9 -84.30 0.07 -10.80
N VAL A 10 -83.00 0.24 -10.55
CA VAL A 10 -81.88 -0.59 -11.09
C VAL A 10 -80.65 -0.44 -10.16
N SER A 11 -80.02 -1.54 -9.73
CA SER A 11 -78.68 -1.54 -9.08
C SER A 11 -77.57 -1.52 -10.13
N PRO A 12 -76.46 -0.79 -9.90
CA PRO A 12 -75.17 -1.15 -10.49
C PRO A 12 -74.15 -1.60 -9.44
N ALA A 13 -73.23 -2.42 -9.91
CA ALA A 13 -72.30 -3.26 -9.18
C ALA A 13 -71.24 -2.50 -8.36
N ALA A 14 -70.84 -3.12 -7.24
CA ALA A 14 -69.63 -2.78 -6.52
C ALA A 14 -68.40 -3.07 -7.39
N VAL A 15 -67.66 -2.03 -7.77
CA VAL A 15 -66.37 -2.16 -8.44
C VAL A 15 -65.32 -2.50 -7.37
N HIS A 16 -64.85 -3.74 -7.38
CA HIS A 16 -63.63 -4.16 -6.68
C HIS A 16 -62.42 -3.53 -7.38
N VAL A 17 -61.69 -2.66 -6.68
CA VAL A 17 -60.37 -2.17 -7.12
C VAL A 17 -59.34 -3.25 -6.73
N PRO A 18 -58.66 -3.92 -7.68
CA PRO A 18 -57.59 -4.84 -7.33
C PRO A 18 -56.37 -4.04 -6.86
N ALA A 19 -55.85 -4.40 -5.68
CA ALA A 19 -54.58 -3.90 -5.17
C ALA A 19 -53.44 -4.33 -6.12
N THR A 20 -52.87 -3.38 -6.85
CA THR A 20 -51.63 -3.59 -7.60
C THR A 20 -50.46 -3.69 -6.62
N SER A 21 -49.88 -4.88 -6.51
CA SER A 21 -48.76 -5.14 -5.61
C SER A 21 -47.49 -4.38 -6.03
N GLY A 22 -46.95 -3.60 -5.11
CA GLY A 22 -45.67 -2.92 -5.24
C GLY A 22 -44.52 -3.90 -5.11
N HIS A 23 -43.98 -4.40 -6.23
CA HIS A 23 -42.77 -5.23 -6.26
C HIS A 23 -41.63 -4.63 -7.10
N LYS A 24 -41.59 -3.30 -7.26
CA LYS A 24 -40.56 -2.65 -8.09
C LYS A 24 -39.42 -1.97 -7.33
N THR A 25 -39.45 -1.91 -6.00
CA THR A 25 -38.47 -1.15 -5.19
C THR A 25 -37.34 -1.98 -4.57
N LEU A 26 -37.28 -3.30 -4.75
CA LEU A 26 -36.24 -4.14 -4.12
C LEU A 26 -35.01 -4.43 -5.00
N PHE A 27 -35.04 -4.08 -6.29
CA PHE A 27 -33.99 -4.45 -7.24
C PHE A 27 -32.77 -3.52 -7.24
N SER A 28 -32.87 -2.34 -6.63
CA SER A 28 -31.77 -1.36 -6.64
C SER A 28 -30.78 -1.50 -5.48
N ALA A 29 -31.10 -2.29 -4.45
CA ALA A 29 -30.30 -2.42 -3.24
C ALA A 29 -29.22 -3.52 -3.28
N ILE A 30 -29.35 -4.53 -4.15
CA ILE A 30 -28.41 -5.68 -4.19
C ILE A 30 -27.26 -5.42 -5.18
N ALA A 31 -27.49 -4.67 -6.27
CA ALA A 31 -26.45 -4.32 -7.22
C ALA A 31 -25.44 -3.29 -6.66
N THR A 32 -25.86 -2.47 -5.70
CA THR A 32 -25.03 -1.48 -5.02
C THR A 32 -24.12 -2.09 -3.94
N LEU A 33 -24.49 -3.25 -3.35
CA LEU A 33 -23.66 -3.92 -2.34
C LEU A 33 -22.45 -4.67 -2.92
N ALA A 34 -22.53 -5.18 -4.15
CA ALA A 34 -21.45 -5.95 -4.77
C ALA A 34 -20.29 -5.08 -5.32
N LEU A 35 -20.52 -3.79 -5.53
CA LEU A 35 -19.49 -2.84 -5.99
C LEU A 35 -18.58 -2.36 -4.85
N LEU A 36 -18.92 -2.64 -3.59
CA LEU A 36 -18.15 -2.20 -2.41
C LEU A 36 -17.02 -3.16 -2.01
N SER A 37 -16.93 -4.36 -2.61
CA SER A 37 -15.96 -5.40 -2.19
C SER A 37 -14.79 -5.60 -3.16
N SER A 38 -14.66 -4.77 -4.19
CA SER A 38 -13.50 -4.76 -5.07
C SER A 38 -12.70 -3.49 -4.79
N ALA A 39 -11.91 -3.51 -3.72
CA ALA A 39 -10.92 -2.47 -3.51
C ALA A 39 -9.94 -2.56 -4.69
N PRO A 40 -9.85 -1.54 -5.57
CA PRO A 40 -8.79 -1.52 -6.56
C PRO A 40 -7.44 -1.58 -5.84
N ALA A 41 -6.42 -2.11 -6.51
CA ALA A 41 -5.03 -1.93 -6.10
C ALA A 41 -4.73 -0.42 -6.12
N MET A 42 -5.01 0.26 -5.02
CA MET A 42 -4.78 1.70 -4.89
C MET A 42 -3.28 1.87 -4.64
N ALA A 43 -2.62 2.55 -5.55
CA ALA A 43 -1.28 3.05 -5.29
C ALA A 43 -1.35 4.05 -4.14
N ASP A 44 -0.46 3.89 -3.17
CA ASP A 44 -0.34 4.68 -1.97
C ASP A 44 1.10 5.16 -1.82
N VAL A 45 1.30 6.32 -1.20
CA VAL A 45 2.61 6.89 -0.97
C VAL A 45 2.82 7.00 0.53
N ILE A 46 3.75 6.20 1.05
CA ILE A 46 4.21 6.33 2.43
C ILE A 46 5.13 7.55 2.49
N SER A 47 4.63 8.65 3.05
CA SER A 47 5.43 9.82 3.44
C SER A 47 5.53 9.90 4.96
N PHE A 48 6.52 10.67 5.43
CA PHE A 48 6.78 10.84 6.86
C PHE A 48 6.42 12.24 7.38
N ASP A 49 5.90 13.13 6.51
CA ASP A 49 5.55 14.53 6.83
C ASP A 49 4.56 14.71 7.98
N ASN A 50 3.71 13.71 8.22
CA ASN A 50 2.71 13.75 9.30
C ASN A 50 3.22 13.18 10.63
N LEU A 51 4.45 12.68 10.68
CA LEU A 51 5.08 12.15 11.88
C LEU A 51 5.93 13.23 12.54
N LEU A 52 6.00 13.22 13.87
CA LEU A 52 6.94 14.09 14.58
C LEU A 52 8.36 13.50 14.54
N PRO A 53 9.40 14.33 14.62
CA PRO A 53 10.76 13.83 14.78
C PRO A 53 10.89 12.94 16.02
N ASP A 54 11.45 11.76 15.85
CA ASP A 54 11.62 10.75 16.89
C ASP A 54 12.75 9.76 16.50
N VAL A 55 13.25 8.99 17.47
CA VAL A 55 14.32 8.00 17.29
C VAL A 55 13.83 6.62 17.72
N TYR A 56 14.17 5.61 16.93
CA TYR A 56 13.72 4.23 17.08
C TYR A 56 14.91 3.28 17.25
N GLU A 57 14.75 2.36 18.18
CA GLU A 57 15.71 1.29 18.41
C GLU A 57 15.46 0.11 17.47
N SER A 58 16.50 -0.66 17.18
CA SER A 58 16.38 -1.93 16.48
C SER A 58 15.43 -2.88 17.22
N GLY A 59 14.54 -3.51 16.47
CA GLY A 59 13.46 -4.36 16.99
C GLY A 59 12.15 -3.62 17.22
N GLN A 60 12.17 -2.27 17.30
CA GLN A 60 10.94 -1.48 17.34
C GLN A 60 10.25 -1.44 15.98
N THR A 61 8.94 -1.18 16.01
CA THR A 61 8.10 -1.07 14.82
C THR A 61 7.37 0.27 14.82
N LEU A 62 7.51 1.02 13.73
CA LEU A 62 6.70 2.18 13.43
C LEU A 62 5.51 1.77 12.55
N ASN A 63 4.29 2.11 12.97
CA ASN A 63 3.08 1.89 12.17
C ASN A 63 2.70 3.20 11.45
N THR A 64 2.70 3.19 10.13
CA THR A 64 2.31 4.36 9.32
C THR A 64 1.74 3.92 7.97
N ALA A 65 0.77 4.65 7.43
CA ALA A 65 0.16 4.39 6.13
C ALA A 65 -0.31 2.94 5.89
N SER A 66 -0.77 2.23 6.93
CA SER A 66 -1.12 0.79 6.89
C SER A 66 0.06 -0.18 6.69
N TYR A 67 1.28 0.29 6.92
CA TYR A 67 2.51 -0.51 6.93
C TYR A 67 3.14 -0.54 8.32
N ASN A 68 3.85 -1.64 8.57
CA ASN A 68 4.73 -1.85 9.70
C ASN A 68 6.17 -1.69 9.20
N LEU A 69 6.90 -0.75 9.79
CA LEU A 69 8.31 -0.50 9.55
C LEU A 69 9.09 -1.03 10.75
N GLN A 70 9.66 -2.22 10.62
CA GLN A 70 10.48 -2.83 11.67
C GLN A 70 11.94 -2.42 11.48
N PHE A 71 12.50 -1.78 12.50
CA PHE A 71 13.89 -1.34 12.51
C PHE A 71 14.84 -2.50 12.79
N LEU A 72 15.90 -2.61 12.01
CA LEU A 72 16.86 -3.71 12.05
C LEU A 72 18.21 -3.19 12.53
N ALA A 73 18.81 -3.91 13.49
CA ALA A 73 20.17 -3.64 13.93
C ALA A 73 21.18 -3.90 12.80
N ASP A 74 22.35 -3.29 12.90
CA ASP A 74 23.48 -3.67 12.07
C ASP A 74 23.88 -5.14 12.30
N PRO A 75 24.58 -5.78 11.36
CA PRO A 75 24.93 -7.20 11.45
C PRO A 75 25.69 -7.58 12.74
N THR A 76 26.53 -6.69 13.28
CA THR A 76 27.34 -6.98 14.47
C THR A 76 26.50 -6.89 15.74
N THR A 77 25.69 -5.84 15.88
CA THR A 77 24.76 -5.69 17.01
C THR A 77 23.72 -6.81 17.01
N ALA A 78 23.18 -7.15 15.84
CA ALA A 78 22.21 -8.24 15.69
C ALA A 78 22.80 -9.59 16.12
N ALA A 79 24.03 -9.91 15.69
CA ALA A 79 24.70 -11.15 16.07
C ALA A 79 25.01 -11.22 17.58
N GLY A 80 25.26 -10.06 18.21
CA GLY A 80 25.45 -9.94 19.65
C GLY A 80 24.16 -9.97 20.47
N GLY A 81 22.98 -9.98 19.83
CA GLY A 81 21.68 -9.86 20.51
C GLY A 81 21.45 -8.50 21.17
N GLY A 82 22.16 -7.47 20.70
CA GLY A 82 22.07 -6.11 21.22
C GLY A 82 20.92 -5.31 20.62
N VAL A 83 20.78 -4.08 21.10
CA VAL A 83 19.89 -3.06 20.54
C VAL A 83 20.69 -1.80 20.24
N SER A 84 20.37 -1.14 19.12
CA SER A 84 20.98 0.11 18.69
C SER A 84 19.91 1.07 18.19
N GLY A 85 20.10 2.38 18.39
CA GLY A 85 19.24 3.41 17.81
C GLY A 85 19.51 3.50 16.31
N VAL A 86 18.67 2.90 15.48
CA VAL A 86 18.92 2.77 14.03
C VAL A 86 17.92 3.54 13.18
N GLY A 87 16.73 3.85 13.69
CA GLY A 87 15.71 4.58 12.97
C GLY A 87 15.55 5.99 13.49
N ALA A 88 15.23 6.93 12.63
CA ALA A 88 14.76 8.25 13.04
C ALA A 88 13.79 8.85 12.03
N ILE A 89 12.81 9.61 12.52
CA ILE A 89 12.12 10.60 11.69
C ILE A 89 12.87 11.92 11.88
N LEU A 90 13.39 12.47 10.79
CA LEU A 90 14.14 13.73 10.79
C LEU A 90 13.40 14.78 9.96
N ASP A 91 13.41 16.03 10.42
CA ASP A 91 12.95 17.18 9.65
C ASP A 91 14.11 17.77 8.85
N GLY A 92 14.09 17.63 7.52
CA GLY A 92 15.14 18.13 6.62
C GLY A 92 15.23 19.65 6.54
N ARG A 93 14.28 20.38 7.12
CA ARG A 93 14.27 21.85 7.20
C ARG A 93 14.91 22.36 8.49
N ALA A 94 15.05 21.50 9.51
CA ALA A 94 15.50 21.88 10.84
C ALA A 94 16.98 21.56 11.04
N GLY A 95 17.80 22.59 11.30
CA GLY A 95 19.24 22.42 11.51
C GLY A 95 19.60 21.44 12.63
N ALA A 96 18.79 21.35 13.70
CA ALA A 96 19.01 20.43 14.80
C ALA A 96 18.92 18.94 14.39
N SER A 97 18.08 18.60 13.41
CA SER A 97 18.04 17.23 12.83
C SER A 97 19.35 16.91 12.11
N CYS A 98 19.97 17.94 11.54
CA CYS A 98 21.16 17.86 10.70
C CYS A 98 22.47 17.91 11.51
N ASP A 99 22.40 18.23 12.80
CA ASP A 99 23.53 18.17 13.73
C ASP A 99 23.87 16.71 14.11
N ILE A 100 22.90 15.79 14.02
CA ILE A 100 23.07 14.37 14.32
C ILE A 100 23.67 13.63 13.13
N ALA A 101 23.27 14.00 11.90
CA ALA A 101 23.80 13.47 10.66
C ALA A 101 23.57 14.48 9.52
N ALA A 102 24.46 14.55 8.53
CA ALA A 102 24.34 15.53 7.45
C ALA A 102 23.04 15.30 6.65
N CYS A 103 22.03 16.17 6.86
CA CYS A 103 20.74 16.03 6.21
C CYS A 103 20.88 16.06 4.69
N PRO A 104 20.15 15.19 3.97
CA PRO A 104 20.13 15.26 2.53
C PRO A 104 19.58 16.59 2.00
N GLN A 105 20.19 17.09 0.92
CA GLN A 105 19.70 18.25 0.20
C GLN A 105 18.41 17.89 -0.57
N GLY A 106 17.44 18.81 -0.56
CA GLY A 106 16.16 18.65 -1.26
C GLY A 106 15.07 17.96 -0.44
N GLY A 107 15.36 17.60 0.82
CA GLY A 107 14.34 17.18 1.77
C GLY A 107 13.39 18.35 2.04
N THR A 108 12.18 18.29 1.49
CA THR A 108 11.19 19.36 1.68
C THR A 108 10.31 19.13 2.90
N GLY A 109 10.60 18.17 3.78
CA GLY A 109 9.77 17.83 4.94
C GLY A 109 10.42 16.76 5.82
N ASN A 110 9.58 15.95 6.48
CA ASN A 110 10.08 14.88 7.33
C ASN A 110 10.35 13.62 6.53
N TYR A 111 11.45 12.94 6.82
CA TYR A 111 11.86 11.72 6.15
C TYR A 111 12.31 10.65 7.15
N LEU A 112 12.36 9.41 6.69
CA LEU A 112 12.89 8.30 7.47
C LEU A 112 14.40 8.21 7.27
N ALA A 113 15.16 8.39 8.34
CA ALA A 113 16.59 8.14 8.38
C ALA A 113 16.87 6.77 9.00
N ILE A 114 17.78 6.04 8.38
CA ILE A 114 18.35 4.81 8.91
C ILE A 114 19.84 5.07 9.17
N LEU A 115 20.23 4.89 10.42
CA LEU A 115 21.53 5.25 10.99
C LEU A 115 22.21 3.99 11.55
N ASN A 116 23.49 4.10 11.94
CA ASN A 116 24.21 3.02 12.62
C ASN A 116 24.21 1.70 11.85
N ASP A 117 24.44 1.75 10.53
CA ASP A 117 24.48 0.59 9.61
C ASP A 117 23.22 -0.28 9.61
N GLY A 118 22.14 0.24 10.17
CA GLY A 118 20.90 -0.49 10.34
C GLY A 118 20.15 -0.73 9.02
N GLY A 119 18.97 -1.29 9.19
CA GLY A 119 18.01 -1.48 8.11
C GLY A 119 16.59 -1.22 8.58
N VAL A 120 15.67 -1.29 7.63
CA VAL A 120 14.24 -1.25 7.91
C VAL A 120 13.52 -2.25 7.04
N ASN A 121 12.66 -3.05 7.65
CA ASN A 121 11.76 -3.97 6.95
C ASN A 121 10.34 -3.40 6.90
N PHE A 122 9.81 -3.27 5.69
CA PHE A 122 8.45 -2.87 5.42
C PHE A 122 7.60 -4.11 5.22
N SER A 123 6.46 -4.18 5.90
CA SER A 123 5.40 -5.15 5.64
C SER A 123 4.04 -4.47 5.80
N ARG A 124 3.00 -5.00 5.16
CA ARG A 124 1.65 -4.46 5.38
C ARG A 124 1.13 -4.87 6.75
N ALA A 125 0.41 -3.96 7.40
CA ALA A 125 -0.21 -4.20 8.70
C ALA A 125 -1.32 -5.28 8.65
N ASP A 126 -1.94 -5.48 7.47
CA ASP A 126 -2.93 -6.52 7.20
C ASP A 126 -2.30 -7.85 6.73
N HIS A 127 -0.97 -7.96 6.73
CA HIS A 127 -0.20 -9.11 6.25
C HIS A 127 -0.40 -9.49 4.78
N GLN A 128 -1.00 -8.59 4.00
CA GLN A 128 -1.16 -8.80 2.56
C GLN A 128 0.13 -8.50 1.81
N ALA A 129 0.15 -8.90 0.55
CA ALA A 129 1.25 -8.57 -0.34
C ALA A 129 1.10 -7.18 -0.98
N PHE A 130 2.21 -6.61 -1.41
CA PHE A 130 2.28 -5.31 -2.06
C PHE A 130 3.35 -5.29 -3.15
N THR A 131 3.28 -4.30 -4.03
CA THR A 131 4.36 -3.98 -4.98
C THR A 131 5.03 -2.66 -4.59
N LEU A 132 6.26 -2.46 -5.06
CA LEU A 132 7.01 -1.21 -4.92
C LEU A 132 7.18 -0.58 -6.31
N ALA A 133 6.63 0.60 -6.52
CA ALA A 133 6.75 1.34 -7.78
C ALA A 133 7.95 2.27 -7.80
N GLY A 134 8.34 2.81 -6.65
CA GLY A 134 9.48 3.71 -6.50
C GLY A 134 9.51 4.35 -5.13
N PHE A 135 10.56 5.13 -4.86
CA PHE A 135 10.76 5.86 -3.61
C PHE A 135 11.84 6.92 -3.82
N ASP A 136 11.90 7.90 -2.92
CA ASP A 136 13.02 8.83 -2.84
C ASP A 136 14.03 8.32 -1.82
N TYR A 137 15.32 8.43 -2.15
CA TYR A 137 16.40 8.01 -1.27
C TYR A 137 17.60 8.92 -1.35
N SER A 138 18.39 8.91 -0.28
CA SER A 138 19.67 9.60 -0.24
C SER A 138 20.67 8.86 0.65
N PHE A 139 21.96 9.15 0.45
CA PHE A 139 22.98 8.81 1.42
C PHE A 139 22.97 9.83 2.55
N ILE A 140 23.15 9.39 3.79
CA ILE A 140 23.35 10.30 4.91
C ILE A 140 24.84 10.22 5.28
N SER A 141 25.54 11.33 5.11
CA SER A 141 26.96 11.33 5.45
C SER A 141 27.16 11.18 6.97
N PRO A 142 27.97 10.22 7.44
CA PRO A 142 28.29 10.06 8.86
C PRO A 142 29.11 11.22 9.42
N VAL A 143 29.80 11.96 8.54
CA VAL A 143 30.58 13.14 8.90
C VAL A 143 30.42 14.22 7.84
N SER A 144 30.46 15.49 8.23
CA SER A 144 30.42 16.60 7.27
C SER A 144 31.69 16.67 6.42
N GLY A 145 31.57 17.10 5.17
CA GLY A 145 32.73 17.41 4.31
C GLY A 145 33.39 16.20 3.66
N LEU A 146 32.69 15.07 3.54
CA LEU A 146 33.15 13.97 2.68
C LEU A 146 33.27 14.45 1.23
N PRO A 147 34.32 14.04 0.49
CA PRO A 147 34.39 14.27 -0.96
C PRO A 147 33.15 13.76 -1.70
N ASP A 148 32.78 14.47 -2.78
CA ASP A 148 31.72 14.03 -3.70
C ASP A 148 32.20 12.79 -4.48
N GLN A 149 31.78 11.63 -3.98
CA GLN A 149 32.02 10.33 -4.59
C GLN A 149 30.91 9.37 -4.20
N ASN A 150 30.83 8.25 -4.92
CA ASN A 150 29.95 7.16 -4.58
C ASN A 150 30.56 6.32 -3.45
N TRP A 151 30.03 6.44 -2.24
CA TRP A 151 30.52 5.70 -1.06
C TRP A 151 29.89 4.32 -0.92
N GLY A 152 28.83 3.99 -1.65
CA GLY A 152 28.14 2.73 -1.43
C GLY A 152 26.84 2.58 -2.19
N LYS A 153 26.03 1.62 -1.74
CA LYS A 153 24.75 1.32 -2.36
C LYS A 153 23.65 1.18 -1.32
N LEU A 154 22.45 1.60 -1.70
CA LEU A 154 21.23 1.17 -1.05
C LEU A 154 20.86 -0.21 -1.57
N GLN A 155 20.80 -1.19 -0.68
CA GLN A 155 20.39 -2.56 -0.98
C GLN A 155 18.92 -2.74 -0.64
N LEU A 156 18.22 -3.45 -1.53
CA LEU A 156 16.83 -3.82 -1.36
C LEU A 156 16.73 -5.34 -1.41
N SER A 157 16.02 -5.93 -0.46
CA SER A 157 15.73 -7.36 -0.43
C SER A 157 14.25 -7.59 -0.16
N GLY A 158 13.55 -8.12 -1.14
CA GLY A 158 12.11 -8.40 -1.08
C GLY A 158 11.82 -9.88 -0.91
N THR A 159 10.98 -10.21 0.06
CA THR A 159 10.47 -11.58 0.28
C THR A 159 9.19 -11.77 -0.52
N LEU A 160 9.17 -12.78 -1.39
CA LEU A 160 8.00 -13.14 -2.20
C LEU A 160 7.03 -14.05 -1.42
N LEU A 161 5.83 -14.25 -1.95
CA LEU A 161 4.79 -15.12 -1.35
C LEU A 161 5.25 -16.57 -1.11
N ASN A 162 6.20 -17.08 -1.91
CA ASN A 162 6.77 -18.42 -1.76
C ASN A 162 7.96 -18.46 -0.78
N GLY A 163 8.28 -17.35 -0.10
CA GLY A 163 9.41 -17.22 0.81
C GLY A 163 10.76 -16.97 0.12
N GLN A 164 10.83 -16.95 -1.21
CA GLN A 164 12.04 -16.60 -1.94
C GLN A 164 12.40 -15.13 -1.70
N VAL A 165 13.68 -14.84 -1.50
CA VAL A 165 14.19 -13.45 -1.46
C VAL A 165 14.77 -13.09 -2.82
N VAL A 166 14.39 -11.92 -3.33
CA VAL A 166 14.99 -11.29 -4.50
C VAL A 166 15.61 -9.97 -4.08
N SER A 167 16.77 -9.63 -4.63
CA SER A 167 17.51 -8.44 -4.22
C SER A 167 17.93 -7.58 -5.41
N THR A 168 18.05 -6.29 -5.18
CA THR A 168 18.63 -5.31 -6.09
C THR A 168 19.41 -4.28 -5.28
N ALA A 169 20.23 -3.46 -5.95
CA ALA A 169 20.96 -2.39 -5.30
C ALA A 169 21.01 -1.15 -6.20
N LEU A 170 20.97 0.02 -5.57
CA LEU A 170 21.09 1.33 -6.22
C LEU A 170 22.34 2.02 -5.70
N ASP A 171 23.13 2.60 -6.61
CA ASP A 171 24.21 3.50 -6.20
C ASP A 171 23.63 4.71 -5.49
N PHE A 172 24.28 5.15 -4.42
CA PHE A 172 23.84 6.37 -3.76
C PHE A 172 23.97 7.60 -4.70
N PRO A 173 23.05 8.57 -4.58
CA PRO A 173 23.12 9.80 -5.36
C PRO A 173 24.39 10.60 -5.03
N GLY A 174 24.70 11.62 -5.85
CA GLY A 174 25.83 12.52 -5.62
C GLY A 174 25.54 13.62 -4.58
N GLN A 175 26.55 14.45 -4.35
CA GLN A 175 26.47 15.60 -3.44
C GLN A 175 26.16 16.91 -4.13
N GLY A 176 25.57 17.84 -3.36
CA GLY A 176 25.45 19.23 -3.72
C GLY A 176 26.63 20.10 -3.34
N SER A 177 26.55 21.37 -3.72
CA SER A 177 27.62 22.35 -3.49
C SER A 177 27.89 22.63 -2.02
N ASP A 178 26.96 22.26 -1.14
CA ASP A 178 27.07 22.34 0.32
C ASP A 178 27.70 21.08 0.94
N GLY A 179 28.03 20.06 0.14
CA GLY A 179 28.58 18.78 0.57
C GLY A 179 27.54 17.78 1.08
N ASN A 180 26.25 18.13 1.04
CA ASN A 180 25.17 17.23 1.42
C ASN A 180 24.68 16.42 0.21
N TYR A 181 24.28 15.19 0.45
CA TYR A 181 23.79 14.30 -0.60
C TYR A 181 22.36 14.63 -1.02
N TYR A 182 22.04 14.57 -2.30
CA TYR A 182 20.69 14.86 -2.76
C TYR A 182 19.72 13.71 -2.50
N PHE A 183 18.45 14.00 -2.29
CA PHE A 183 17.41 13.00 -2.58
C PHE A 183 17.35 12.73 -4.09
N GLN A 184 17.31 11.46 -4.45
CA GLN A 184 17.07 10.99 -5.79
C GLN A 184 15.84 10.09 -5.82
N ASN A 185 15.02 10.24 -6.87
CA ASN A 185 13.88 9.37 -7.09
C ASN A 185 14.30 8.07 -7.80
N ALA A 186 13.82 6.94 -7.30
CA ALA A 186 14.03 5.61 -7.86
C ALA A 186 12.75 5.09 -8.59
N SER A 187 12.30 5.77 -9.65
CA SER A 187 11.06 5.40 -10.38
C SER A 187 11.19 4.21 -11.36
N LEU A 188 12.35 3.56 -11.47
CA LEU A 188 12.60 2.53 -12.50
C LEU A 188 13.54 1.43 -11.97
N LEU A 189 13.09 0.67 -10.96
CA LEU A 189 13.87 -0.38 -10.30
C LEU A 189 14.11 -1.64 -11.18
N GLY A 190 14.20 -1.50 -12.50
CA GLY A 190 14.24 -2.62 -13.43
C GLY A 190 13.03 -3.55 -13.24
N GLY A 191 13.20 -4.85 -13.44
CA GLY A 191 12.15 -5.85 -13.19
C GLY A 191 11.73 -5.99 -11.71
N PHE A 192 12.39 -5.27 -10.78
CA PHE A 192 12.13 -5.41 -9.34
C PHE A 192 10.73 -4.92 -8.96
N SER A 193 10.21 -3.88 -9.61
CA SER A 193 8.86 -3.35 -9.36
C SER A 193 7.74 -4.29 -9.80
N SER A 194 8.07 -5.32 -10.60
CA SER A 194 7.11 -6.33 -11.06
C SER A 194 6.89 -7.45 -10.04
N TYR A 195 7.70 -7.50 -8.97
CA TYR A 195 7.54 -8.49 -7.92
C TYR A 195 6.48 -8.07 -6.91
N VAL A 196 5.86 -9.09 -6.32
CA VAL A 196 4.84 -8.98 -5.27
C VAL A 196 5.47 -9.46 -3.96
N PHE A 197 5.62 -8.54 -3.02
CA PHE A 197 6.35 -8.71 -1.77
C PHE A 197 5.40 -8.90 -0.59
N THR A 198 5.79 -9.76 0.34
CA THR A 198 5.21 -9.83 1.71
C THR A 198 6.04 -9.06 2.71
N GLY A 199 7.32 -8.81 2.39
CA GLY A 199 8.21 -7.94 3.15
C GLY A 199 9.29 -7.37 2.24
N LEU A 200 9.74 -6.14 2.54
CA LEU A 200 10.78 -5.44 1.78
C LEU A 200 11.76 -4.80 2.75
N THR A 201 13.01 -5.23 2.72
CA THR A 201 14.08 -4.68 3.54
C THR A 201 14.92 -3.70 2.75
N PHE A 202 15.19 -2.54 3.34
CA PHE A 202 16.22 -1.60 2.93
C PHE A 202 17.37 -1.64 3.91
N ASN A 203 18.59 -1.65 3.40
CA ASN A 203 19.82 -1.51 4.17
C ASN A 203 20.89 -0.86 3.29
N ALA A 204 21.91 -0.26 3.87
CA ALA A 204 23.04 0.28 3.13
C ALA A 204 24.24 -0.67 3.17
N CYS A 205 25.09 -0.58 2.16
CA CYS A 205 26.46 -1.07 2.20
C CYS A 205 27.42 0.01 1.71
N ILE A 206 28.65 -0.02 2.21
CA ILE A 206 29.71 0.93 1.86
C ILE A 206 30.80 0.18 1.08
N PHE A 207 31.40 0.84 0.10
CA PHE A 207 32.52 0.26 -0.61
C PHE A 207 33.76 0.22 0.27
N ASN A 208 34.38 -0.95 0.37
CA ASN A 208 35.69 -1.09 0.97
C ASN A 208 36.81 -0.73 -0.02
N ASP A 209 38.07 -0.84 0.41
CA ASP A 209 39.24 -0.53 -0.43
C ASP A 209 39.35 -1.35 -1.71
N THR A 210 38.65 -2.50 -1.78
CA THR A 210 38.57 -3.34 -2.99
C THR A 210 37.41 -2.99 -3.92
N GLY A 211 36.60 -1.98 -3.56
CA GLY A 211 35.38 -1.60 -4.25
C GLY A 211 34.18 -2.53 -3.98
N ALA A 212 34.29 -3.46 -3.04
CA ALA A 212 33.22 -4.37 -2.70
C ALA A 212 32.26 -3.71 -1.70
N CYS A 213 30.96 -3.73 -2.01
CA CYS A 213 29.94 -3.16 -1.14
C CYS A 213 29.66 -4.09 0.04
N SER A 214 30.04 -3.66 1.24
CA SER A 214 30.04 -4.50 2.44
C SER A 214 29.22 -3.85 3.57
N ASN A 215 28.38 -4.66 4.20
CA ASN A 215 27.78 -4.42 5.51
C ASN A 215 27.32 -5.77 6.02
N SER A 216 28.26 -6.54 6.58
CA SER A 216 28.03 -7.90 7.07
C SER A 216 28.76 -8.13 8.39
N LEU A 217 28.56 -9.30 9.00
CA LEU A 217 29.26 -9.66 10.23
C LEU A 217 30.78 -9.71 10.03
N ASP A 218 31.24 -10.21 8.89
CA ASP A 218 32.67 -10.35 8.58
C ASP A 218 33.31 -9.03 8.13
N PHE A 219 32.51 -8.16 7.50
CA PHE A 219 32.93 -6.85 6.98
C PHE A 219 31.86 -5.80 7.29
N PRO A 220 31.78 -5.33 8.55
CA PRO A 220 30.82 -4.33 8.96
C PRO A 220 31.16 -2.96 8.36
N ALA A 221 30.14 -2.11 8.20
CA ALA A 221 30.34 -0.76 7.67
C ALA A 221 30.82 0.26 8.73
N PHE A 222 30.89 -0.13 10.00
CA PHE A 222 31.40 0.68 11.12
C PHE A 222 30.70 2.05 11.28
N ASN A 223 29.37 2.03 11.27
CA ASN A 223 28.49 3.20 11.34
C ASN A 223 28.72 4.20 10.18
N GLN A 224 28.88 3.69 8.97
CA GLN A 224 29.05 4.51 7.76
C GLN A 224 27.91 4.30 6.76
N GLY A 225 27.17 3.20 6.85
CA GLY A 225 26.05 2.85 5.99
C GLY A 225 24.75 3.51 6.46
N GLN A 226 24.64 4.82 6.30
CA GLN A 226 23.44 5.57 6.69
C GLN A 226 22.70 6.09 5.45
N PHE A 227 21.37 6.11 5.50
CA PHE A 227 20.55 6.49 4.35
C PHE A 227 19.23 7.09 4.76
N ALA A 228 18.64 7.86 3.86
CA ALA A 228 17.32 8.44 3.98
C ALA A 228 16.35 7.79 3.00
N LEU A 229 15.08 7.68 3.39
CA LEU A 229 13.97 7.24 2.56
C LEU A 229 12.80 8.23 2.71
N ASP A 230 12.13 8.50 1.60
CA ASP A 230 10.89 9.26 1.56
C ASP A 230 10.01 8.84 0.37
N ASN A 231 8.75 9.27 0.36
CA ASN A 231 7.78 9.10 -0.74
C ASN A 231 7.73 7.68 -1.32
N ILE A 232 7.60 6.67 -0.46
CA ILE A 232 7.65 5.27 -0.86
C ILE A 232 6.33 4.89 -1.52
N ASN A 233 6.36 4.72 -2.84
CA ASN A 233 5.21 4.41 -3.66
C ASN A 233 4.98 2.90 -3.72
N VAL A 234 3.90 2.46 -3.08
CA VAL A 234 3.52 1.06 -2.91
C VAL A 234 2.10 0.83 -3.38
N SER A 235 1.76 -0.39 -3.78
CA SER A 235 0.38 -0.72 -4.14
C SER A 235 -0.05 -2.03 -3.50
N ALA A 236 -1.25 -2.03 -2.92
CA ALA A 236 -1.86 -3.25 -2.39
C ALA A 236 -2.12 -4.25 -3.51
N VAL A 237 -1.75 -5.51 -3.31
CA VAL A 237 -2.13 -6.58 -4.25
C VAL A 237 -3.36 -7.31 -3.70
N PRO A 238 -4.53 -7.21 -4.36
CA PRO A 238 -5.72 -7.92 -3.90
C PRO A 238 -5.49 -9.42 -3.91
N GLU A 239 -5.99 -10.12 -2.88
CA GLU A 239 -5.85 -11.57 -2.81
C GLU A 239 -6.50 -12.25 -4.03
N PRO A 240 -5.92 -13.36 -4.55
CA PRO A 240 -6.55 -14.15 -5.60
C PRO A 240 -7.97 -14.62 -5.25
N SER A 241 -8.22 -14.88 -3.96
CA SER A 241 -9.54 -15.25 -3.41
C SER A 241 -10.59 -14.16 -3.67
N THR A 242 -10.20 -12.88 -3.64
CA THR A 242 -11.10 -11.73 -3.85
C THR A 242 -11.64 -11.75 -5.28
N TYR A 243 -10.78 -12.01 -6.27
CA TYR A 243 -11.22 -12.18 -7.66
C TYR A 243 -12.10 -13.41 -7.84
N MET A 244 -11.76 -14.53 -7.19
CA MET A 244 -12.60 -15.74 -7.24
C MET A 244 -13.98 -15.51 -6.61
N LEU A 245 -14.06 -14.83 -5.47
CA LEU A 245 -15.33 -14.50 -4.82
C LEU A 245 -16.14 -13.49 -5.63
N MET A 246 -15.49 -12.51 -6.26
CA MET A 246 -16.14 -11.60 -7.19
C MET A 246 -16.72 -12.36 -8.39
N LEU A 247 -15.93 -13.23 -9.02
CA LEU A 247 -16.39 -14.06 -10.14
C LEU A 247 -17.49 -15.04 -9.73
N ALA A 248 -17.39 -15.63 -8.55
CA ALA A 248 -18.42 -16.51 -8.00
C ALA A 248 -19.73 -15.74 -7.73
N GLY A 249 -19.64 -14.53 -7.16
CA GLY A 249 -20.78 -13.64 -6.95
C GLY A 249 -21.45 -13.25 -8.27
N LEU A 250 -20.66 -12.84 -9.27
CA LEU A 250 -21.17 -12.54 -10.61
C LEU A 250 -21.79 -13.78 -11.28
N GLY A 251 -21.18 -14.95 -11.13
CA GLY A 251 -21.70 -16.22 -11.63
C GLY A 251 -23.05 -16.58 -11.02
N ALA A 252 -23.19 -16.43 -9.70
CA ALA A 252 -24.45 -16.67 -9.00
C ALA A 252 -25.58 -15.72 -9.47
N ILE A 253 -25.27 -14.43 -9.65
CA ILE A 253 -26.22 -13.44 -10.18
C ILE A 253 -26.63 -13.81 -11.61
N GLY A 254 -25.69 -14.24 -12.46
CA GLY A 254 -25.96 -14.71 -13.82
C GLY A 254 -26.87 -15.94 -13.88
N MET A 255 -26.68 -16.92 -12.99
CA MET A 255 -27.57 -18.09 -12.91
C MET A 255 -28.98 -17.72 -12.46
N LEU A 256 -29.11 -16.82 -11.49
CA LEU A 256 -30.41 -16.33 -11.01
C LEU A 256 -31.15 -15.52 -12.07
N SER A 257 -30.45 -14.69 -12.86
CA SER A 257 -31.05 -13.93 -13.96
C SER A 257 -31.58 -14.85 -15.07
N ARG A 258 -30.84 -15.91 -15.42
CA ARG A 258 -31.27 -16.93 -16.40
C ARG A 258 -32.54 -17.66 -15.95
N ARG A 259 -32.63 -18.08 -14.68
CA ARG A 259 -33.83 -18.74 -14.14
C ARG A 259 -35.08 -17.86 -14.23
N ARG A 260 -34.92 -16.54 -14.02
CA ARG A 260 -36.02 -15.57 -14.12
C ARG A 260 -36.45 -15.31 -15.56
N ALA A 261 -35.52 -15.33 -16.51
CA ALA A 261 -35.84 -15.20 -17.93
C ALA A 261 -36.64 -16.40 -18.47
N SER A 262 -36.25 -17.63 -18.08
CA SER A 262 -36.97 -18.85 -18.47
C SER A 262 -38.39 -18.93 -17.88
N GLY A 263 -38.63 -18.35 -16.70
CA GLY A 263 -39.97 -18.28 -16.10
C GLY A 263 -40.94 -17.34 -16.84
N LYS A 264 -40.45 -16.28 -17.48
CA LYS A 264 -41.29 -15.37 -18.30
C LYS A 264 -41.66 -15.95 -19.66
N ALA A 265 -40.82 -16.79 -20.25
CA ALA A 265 -41.11 -17.43 -21.54
C ALA A 265 -42.29 -18.42 -21.44
N VAL A 266 -42.46 -19.11 -20.32
CA VAL A 266 -43.58 -20.05 -20.09
C VAL A 266 -44.92 -19.32 -19.88
N ALA A 267 -44.91 -18.12 -19.28
CA ALA A 267 -46.12 -17.34 -19.06
C ALA A 267 -46.75 -16.79 -20.35
N ASN A 268 -45.94 -16.51 -21.40
CA ASN A 268 -46.47 -16.03 -22.69
C ASN A 268 -46.99 -17.16 -23.60
N ALA A 269 -46.62 -18.42 -23.35
CA ALA A 269 -47.11 -19.55 -24.14
C ALA A 269 -48.56 -19.96 -23.79
N ASN A 270 -49.05 -19.60 -22.59
CA ASN A 270 -50.42 -19.92 -22.16
C ASN A 270 -51.48 -18.87 -22.55
N VAL A 271 -51.11 -17.77 -23.22
CA VAL A 271 -52.07 -16.72 -23.62
C VAL A 271 -52.50 -16.83 -25.09
N GLN A 272 -51.94 -17.76 -25.87
CA GLN A 272 -52.34 -18.01 -27.27
C GLN A 272 -53.29 -19.20 -27.48
N GLY A 273 -53.84 -19.76 -26.39
CA GLY A 273 -54.78 -20.88 -26.44
C GLY A 273 -56.09 -20.58 -25.72
N ALA A 274 -56.89 -19.67 -26.26
CA ALA A 274 -58.33 -19.56 -26.00
C ALA A 274 -59.00 -18.79 -27.15
#